data_AF-F7PQF7-F1
#
_entry.id   AF-F7PQF7-F1
#
_cell.length_a   1.000
_cell.length_b   1.000
_cell.length_c   1.000
_cell.angle_alpha   90.00
_cell.angle_beta   90.00
_cell.angle_gamma   90.00
#
_symmetry.space_group_name_H-M   'P 1'
#
loop_
_entity.id
_entity.type
_entity.pdbx_description
1 polymer ?
#
loop_
_entity_poly.entity_id
_entity_poly.type
_entity_poly.pdbx_seq_one_letter_code
_entity_poly.pdbx_strand_id
1 'polypeptide(L)'
;MASLTTVPLQRGLPGGSLLALVVTFLGVWVFYAVTLHLAATFFIGEVRSQRAAYAGVVPAIVSLLLQRYGVASVGIVSPGLGVGIVVVATVLADAAAIARVYDLPRRATVALTLLHLAFATALGIALANLFGML
;
A
#
# COMPACT_ATOMS: atom_id res chain seq x y z
N MET A 1 -11.89 43.95 -22.38
CA MET A 1 -12.09 42.57 -22.89
C MET A 1 -11.06 41.69 -22.20
N ALA A 2 -11.47 40.93 -21.19
CA ALA A 2 -10.55 40.12 -20.38
C ALA A 2 -10.34 38.76 -21.06
N SER A 3 -9.08 38.47 -21.39
CA SER A 3 -8.63 37.23 -22.01
C SER A 3 -8.81 36.05 -21.04
N LEU A 4 -9.68 35.10 -21.39
CA LEU A 4 -9.88 33.82 -20.70
C LEU A 4 -8.74 32.83 -21.00
N THR A 5 -7.50 33.28 -20.90
CA THR A 5 -6.33 32.43 -21.16
C THR A 5 -5.98 31.62 -19.92
N THR A 6 -6.18 30.31 -20.05
CA THR A 6 -5.60 29.22 -19.24
C THR A 6 -6.15 29.04 -17.84
N VAL A 7 -7.36 28.51 -17.77
CA VAL A 7 -7.74 27.60 -16.69
C VAL A 7 -6.74 26.43 -16.71
N PRO A 8 -5.97 26.15 -15.63
CA PRO A 8 -4.97 25.09 -15.61
C PRO A 8 -5.60 23.71 -15.41
N LEU A 9 -6.71 23.43 -16.09
CA LEU A 9 -7.30 22.09 -16.16
C LEU A 9 -6.56 21.19 -17.16
N GLN A 10 -5.53 21.72 -17.81
CA GLN A 10 -4.73 21.04 -18.84
C GLN A 10 -3.33 20.61 -18.36
N ARG A 11 -3.07 20.59 -17.04
CA ARG A 11 -2.04 19.69 -16.50
C ARG A 11 -2.64 18.29 -16.47
N GLY A 12 -2.69 17.63 -17.63
CA GLY A 12 -2.70 16.18 -17.66
C GLY A 12 -1.55 15.70 -16.78
N LEU A 13 -1.84 14.76 -15.86
CA LEU A 13 -0.84 14.27 -14.91
C LEU A 13 0.47 13.97 -15.65
N PRO A 14 1.63 14.31 -15.08
CA PRO A 14 2.83 13.53 -15.34
C PRO A 14 2.56 12.10 -14.79
N GLY A 15 1.85 11.25 -15.56
CA GLY A 15 1.44 9.89 -15.15
C GLY A 15 -0.05 9.49 -15.32
N GLY A 16 -0.82 10.13 -16.21
CA GLY A 16 -2.31 10.15 -16.15
C GLY A 16 -3.12 9.21 -17.04
N SER A 17 -2.60 8.06 -17.46
CA SER A 17 -3.38 7.09 -18.23
C SER A 17 -3.98 6.01 -17.32
N LEU A 18 -5.15 5.48 -17.68
CA LEU A 18 -5.73 4.29 -17.03
C LEU A 18 -4.70 3.14 -16.97
N LEU A 19 -3.89 3.02 -18.03
CA LEU A 19 -2.79 2.06 -18.10
C LEU A 19 -1.77 2.28 -16.99
N ALA A 20 -1.32 3.51 -16.75
CA ALA A 20 -0.37 3.80 -15.67
C ALA A 20 -0.96 3.41 -14.30
N LEU A 21 -2.22 3.74 -14.03
CA LEU A 21 -2.90 3.35 -12.79
C LEU A 21 -2.94 1.83 -12.61
N VAL A 22 -3.30 1.10 -13.67
CA VAL A 22 -3.36 -0.38 -13.63
C VAL A 22 -1.97 -0.97 -13.40
N VAL A 23 -0.94 -0.47 -14.09
CA VAL A 23 0.44 -0.96 -13.93
C VAL A 23 0.95 -0.68 -12.53
N THR A 24 0.75 0.53 -11.99
CA THR A 24 1.14 0.86 -10.61
C THR A 24 0.38 0.00 -9.62
N PHE A 25 -0.93 -0.18 -9.80
CA PHE A 25 -1.74 -1.07 -8.97
C PHE A 25 -1.18 -2.49 -8.97
N LEU A 26 -0.95 -3.07 -10.14
CA LEU A 26 -0.44 -4.44 -10.27
C LEU A 26 0.95 -4.59 -9.64
N GLY A 27 1.85 -3.62 -9.85
CA GLY A 27 3.19 -3.64 -9.24
C GLY A 27 3.14 -3.62 -7.72
N VAL A 28 2.37 -2.69 -7.15
CA VAL A 28 2.19 -2.57 -5.69
C VAL A 28 1.46 -3.79 -5.13
N TRP A 29 0.45 -4.30 -5.83
CA TRP A 29 -0.28 -5.50 -5.45
C TRP A 29 0.62 -6.74 -5.42
N VAL A 30 1.42 -6.96 -6.46
CA VAL A 30 2.39 -8.07 -6.50
C VAL A 30 3.40 -7.94 -5.37
N PHE A 31 3.91 -6.74 -5.11
CA PHE A 31 4.82 -6.48 -4.00
C PHE A 31 4.22 -6.90 -2.65
N TYR A 32 2.99 -6.48 -2.34
CA TYR A 32 2.32 -6.87 -1.09
C TYR A 32 1.94 -8.35 -1.07
N ALA A 33 1.49 -8.92 -2.18
CA ALA A 33 1.18 -10.35 -2.26
C ALA A 33 2.42 -11.22 -1.99
N VAL A 34 3.57 -10.87 -2.57
CA VAL A 34 4.83 -11.60 -2.37
C VAL A 34 5.30 -11.49 -0.92
N THR A 35 5.34 -10.27 -0.37
CA THR A 35 5.81 -10.05 1.00
C THR A 35 4.89 -10.70 2.04
N LEU A 36 3.57 -10.67 1.82
CA LEU A 36 2.61 -11.38 2.66
C LEU A 36 2.73 -12.90 2.51
N HIS A 37 2.97 -13.42 1.30
CA HIS A 37 3.15 -14.85 1.09
C HIS A 37 4.39 -15.34 1.84
N LEU A 38 5.51 -14.63 1.75
CA LEU A 38 6.72 -14.93 2.51
C LEU A 38 6.45 -14.91 4.01
N ALA A 39 5.82 -13.83 4.52
CA ALA A 39 5.48 -13.72 5.93
C ALA A 39 4.59 -14.89 6.40
N ALA A 40 3.56 -15.23 5.64
CA ALA A 40 2.65 -16.32 5.97
C ALA A 40 3.35 -17.69 5.91
N THR A 41 4.26 -17.91 4.95
CA THR A 41 5.04 -19.14 4.87
C THR A 41 5.98 -19.28 6.07
N PHE A 42 6.64 -18.19 6.48
CA PHE A 42 7.50 -18.20 7.68
C PHE A 42 6.73 -18.38 8.99
N PHE A 43 5.50 -17.86 9.10
CA PHE A 43 4.77 -17.87 10.35
C PHE A 43 3.83 -19.08 10.52
N ILE A 44 3.15 -19.48 9.45
CA ILE A 44 2.09 -20.52 9.47
C ILE A 44 2.51 -21.79 8.72
N GLY A 45 3.64 -21.77 8.00
CA GLY A 45 4.08 -22.86 7.13
C GLY A 45 3.45 -22.79 5.74
N GLU A 46 3.35 -23.93 5.05
CA GLU A 46 2.87 -23.98 3.66
C GLU A 46 1.46 -23.39 3.49
N VAL A 47 1.36 -22.29 2.74
CA VAL A 47 0.09 -21.59 2.47
C VAL A 47 -0.13 -21.42 0.97
N ARG A 48 -1.40 -21.46 0.56
CA ARG A 48 -1.78 -21.19 -0.83
C ARG A 48 -1.48 -19.73 -1.20
N SER A 49 -0.72 -19.51 -2.26
CA SER A 49 -0.36 -18.17 -2.75
C SER A 49 -1.57 -17.30 -3.08
N GLN A 50 -2.72 -17.91 -3.45
CA GLN A 50 -3.96 -17.19 -3.70
C GLN A 50 -4.45 -16.41 -2.47
N ARG A 51 -4.22 -16.90 -1.25
CA ARG A 51 -4.60 -16.17 -0.02
C ARG A 51 -3.83 -14.86 0.11
N ALA A 52 -2.51 -14.91 -0.11
CA ALA A 52 -1.69 -13.71 -0.08
C ALA A 52 -2.09 -12.73 -1.18
N ALA A 53 -2.39 -13.24 -2.38
CA ALA A 53 -2.87 -12.44 -3.49
C ALA A 53 -4.20 -11.74 -3.18
N TYR A 54 -5.17 -12.41 -2.54
CA TYR A 54 -6.44 -11.79 -2.16
C TYR A 54 -6.27 -10.74 -1.05
N ALA A 55 -5.51 -11.05 -0.01
CA ALA A 55 -5.28 -10.12 1.10
C ALA A 55 -4.47 -8.89 0.66
N GLY A 56 -3.46 -9.08 -0.19
CA GLY A 56 -2.57 -8.02 -0.69
C GLY A 56 -3.26 -6.96 -1.55
N VAL A 57 -4.50 -7.19 -2.04
CA VAL A 57 -5.27 -6.16 -2.76
C VAL A 57 -5.55 -4.94 -1.88
N VAL A 58 -5.89 -5.17 -0.61
CA VAL A 58 -6.25 -4.10 0.34
C VAL A 58 -5.08 -3.11 0.56
N PRO A 59 -3.89 -3.55 1.00
CA PRO A 59 -2.77 -2.63 1.17
C PRO A 59 -2.35 -1.97 -0.15
N ALA A 60 -2.53 -2.63 -1.31
CA ALA A 60 -2.26 -2.00 -2.61
C ALA A 60 -3.20 -0.84 -2.93
N ILE A 61 -4.51 -1.02 -2.71
CA ILE A 61 -5.51 0.05 -2.88
C ILE A 61 -5.21 1.19 -1.91
N VAL A 62 -4.96 0.87 -0.64
CA VAL A 62 -4.65 1.88 0.38
C VAL A 62 -3.41 2.68 -0.02
N SER A 63 -2.33 2.02 -0.43
CA SER A 63 -1.12 2.71 -0.88
C SER A 63 -1.34 3.61 -2.10
N LEU A 64 -2.16 3.21 -3.07
CA LEU A 64 -2.51 4.07 -4.20
C LEU A 64 -3.35 5.29 -3.78
N LEU A 65 -4.34 5.08 -2.91
CA LEU A 65 -5.15 6.17 -2.37
C LEU A 65 -4.27 7.15 -1.59
N LEU A 66 -3.32 6.65 -0.82
CA LEU A 66 -2.37 7.47 -0.08
C LEU A 66 -1.39 8.20 -1.00
N GLN A 67 -0.91 7.58 -2.08
CA GLN A 67 -0.09 8.29 -3.07
C GLN A 67 -0.87 9.41 -3.76
N ARG A 68 -2.16 9.19 -4.04
CA ARG A 68 -3.02 10.15 -4.75
C ARG A 68 -3.52 11.30 -3.87
N TYR A 69 -3.97 10.99 -2.66
CA TYR A 69 -4.62 11.94 -1.76
C TYR A 69 -3.70 12.42 -0.64
N GLY A 70 -2.65 11.66 -0.32
CA GLY A 70 -1.57 12.05 0.57
C GLY A 70 -2.00 12.39 1.98
N VAL A 71 -1.01 12.86 2.76
CA VAL A 71 -1.20 13.50 4.06
C VAL A 71 -1.94 14.83 3.95
N ALA A 72 -1.87 15.46 2.76
CA ALA A 72 -2.54 16.72 2.44
C ALA A 72 -4.07 16.63 2.53
N SER A 73 -4.64 15.43 2.33
CA SER A 73 -6.07 15.17 2.50
C SER A 73 -6.52 15.22 3.97
N VAL A 74 -5.59 15.06 4.93
CA VAL A 74 -5.87 15.15 6.37
C VAL A 74 -5.77 16.61 6.85
N GLY A 75 -6.19 17.57 6.01
CA GLY A 75 -5.91 19.02 6.05
C GLY A 75 -6.35 19.82 7.29
N ILE A 76 -6.71 19.14 8.38
CA ILE A 76 -7.10 19.70 9.68
C ILE A 76 -6.03 19.41 10.77
N VAL A 77 -5.10 18.48 10.53
CA VAL A 77 -4.05 18.07 11.51
C VAL A 77 -2.65 18.45 11.05
N SER A 78 -1.71 18.50 12.01
CA SER A 78 -0.30 18.74 11.70
C SER A 78 0.26 17.65 10.77
N PRO A 79 1.25 17.98 9.90
CA PRO A 79 1.80 17.02 8.94
C PRO A 79 2.30 15.72 9.58
N GLY A 80 2.94 15.82 10.76
CA GLY A 80 3.42 14.65 11.51
C GLY A 80 2.28 13.75 12.02
N LEU A 81 1.19 14.33 12.53
CA LEU A 81 0.01 13.57 12.95
C LEU A 81 -0.70 12.90 11.76
N GLY A 82 -0.78 13.59 10.63
CA GLY A 82 -1.38 13.04 9.41
C GLY A 82 -0.65 11.78 8.92
N VAL A 83 0.69 11.78 8.94
CA VAL A 83 1.49 10.58 8.60
C VAL A 83 1.18 9.43 9.55
N GLY A 84 1.14 9.71 10.86
CA GLY A 84 0.81 8.70 11.87
C GLY A 84 -0.57 8.07 11.64
N ILE A 85 -1.60 8.89 11.38
CA ILE A 85 -2.96 8.43 11.09
C ILE A 85 -2.99 7.54 9.86
N VAL A 86 -2.31 7.95 8.79
CA VAL A 86 -2.21 7.20 7.53
C VAL A 86 -1.55 5.84 7.74
N VAL A 87 -0.44 5.80 8.46
CA VAL A 87 0.29 4.55 8.76
C VAL A 87 -0.60 3.62 9.58
N VAL A 88 -1.24 4.13 10.63
CA VAL A 88 -2.16 3.34 11.47
C VAL A 88 -3.32 2.80 10.66
N ALA A 89 -3.96 3.63 9.83
CA ALA A 89 -5.06 3.21 8.96
C ALA A 89 -4.63 2.11 7.99
N THR A 90 -3.43 2.21 7.42
CA THR A 90 -2.86 1.21 6.51
C THR A 90 -2.64 -0.13 7.22
N VAL A 91 -2.02 -0.09 8.40
CA VAL A 91 -1.77 -1.30 9.20
C VAL A 91 -3.08 -1.95 9.64
N LEU A 92 -4.09 -1.16 10.01
CA LEU A 92 -5.41 -1.68 10.38
C LEU A 92 -6.15 -2.30 9.19
N ALA A 93 -6.07 -1.68 8.01
CA ALA A 93 -6.65 -2.22 6.79
C ALA A 93 -5.99 -3.54 6.40
N ASP A 94 -4.66 -3.62 6.49
CA ASP A 94 -3.90 -4.84 6.23
C ASP A 94 -4.26 -5.95 7.24
N ALA A 95 -4.29 -5.64 8.54
CA ALA A 95 -4.70 -6.58 9.58
C ALA A 95 -6.13 -7.10 9.36
N ALA A 96 -7.06 -6.25 8.95
CA ALA A 96 -8.43 -6.66 8.65
C ALA A 96 -8.50 -7.59 7.43
N ALA A 97 -7.74 -7.30 6.38
CA ALA A 97 -7.65 -8.16 5.19
C ALA A 97 -7.06 -9.53 5.54
N ILE A 98 -5.95 -9.55 6.28
CA ILE A 98 -5.28 -10.77 6.76
C ILE A 98 -6.23 -11.60 7.62
N ALA A 99 -6.86 -10.98 8.64
CA ALA A 99 -7.79 -11.67 9.53
C ALA A 99 -8.91 -12.38 8.77
N ARG A 100 -9.44 -11.74 7.72
CA ARG A 100 -10.56 -12.27 6.93
C ARG A 100 -10.14 -13.34 5.93
N VAL A 101 -9.00 -13.18 5.28
CA VAL A 101 -8.56 -14.13 4.23
C VAL A 101 -7.89 -15.37 4.83
N TYR A 102 -7.16 -15.21 5.93
CA TYR A 102 -6.47 -16.32 6.60
C TYR A 102 -7.27 -16.94 7.75
N ASP A 103 -8.40 -16.33 8.13
CA ASP A 103 -9.26 -16.78 9.23
C ASP A 103 -8.49 -17.03 10.53
N LEU A 104 -7.78 -15.99 10.98
CA LEU A 104 -6.83 -16.08 12.11
C LEU A 104 -7.40 -15.47 13.39
N PRO A 105 -7.07 -16.03 14.58
CA PRO A 105 -7.35 -15.37 15.83
C PRO A 105 -6.56 -14.05 15.93
N ARG A 106 -7.06 -13.11 16.75
CA ARG A 106 -6.50 -11.75 16.86
C ARG A 106 -4.98 -11.73 17.09
N ARG A 107 -4.47 -12.58 17.97
CA ARG A 107 -3.01 -12.65 18.28
C ARG A 107 -2.19 -13.05 17.04
N ALA A 108 -2.65 -14.04 16.29
CA ALA A 108 -2.00 -14.49 15.07
C ALA A 108 -2.12 -13.45 13.94
N THR A 109 -3.26 -12.77 13.83
CA THR A 109 -3.44 -11.65 12.89
C THR A 109 -2.40 -10.55 13.16
N VAL A 110 -2.25 -10.13 14.42
CA VAL A 110 -1.27 -9.09 14.79
C VAL A 110 0.14 -9.54 14.45
N ALA A 111 0.52 -10.77 14.82
CA ALA A 111 1.85 -11.31 14.52
C ALA A 111 2.14 -11.34 13.01
N LEU A 112 1.20 -11.85 12.21
CA LEU A 112 1.36 -11.93 10.77
C LEU A 112 1.38 -10.56 10.09
N THR A 113 0.56 -9.61 10.56
CA THR A 113 0.56 -8.23 10.04
C THR A 113 1.91 -7.56 10.30
N LEU A 114 2.48 -7.71 11.50
CA LEU A 114 3.79 -7.17 11.84
C LEU A 114 4.91 -7.82 11.02
N LEU A 115 4.83 -9.14 10.81
CA LEU A 115 5.78 -9.85 9.98
C LEU A 115 5.69 -9.42 8.52
N HIS A 116 4.48 -9.27 7.98
CA HIS A 116 4.24 -8.74 6.64
C HIS A 116 4.83 -7.33 6.50
N LEU A 117 4.59 -6.45 7.47
CA LEU A 117 5.18 -5.12 7.49
C LEU A 117 6.72 -5.16 7.50
N ALA A 118 7.32 -6.08 8.26
CA ALA A 118 8.77 -6.25 8.30
C ALA A 118 9.33 -6.72 6.95
N PHE A 119 8.71 -7.74 6.32
CA PHE A 119 9.11 -8.21 4.98
C PHE A 119 8.92 -7.13 3.91
N ALA A 120 7.79 -6.42 3.93
CA ALA A 120 7.52 -5.31 3.02
C ALA A 120 8.54 -4.18 3.19
N THR A 121 8.87 -3.81 4.43
CA THR A 121 9.88 -2.79 4.70
C THR A 121 11.25 -3.23 4.20
N ALA A 122 11.68 -4.44 4.54
CA ALA A 122 12.98 -4.98 4.14
C ALA A 122 13.11 -5.08 2.61
N LEU A 123 12.10 -5.63 1.93
CA LEU A 123 12.10 -5.71 0.47
C LEU A 123 12.01 -4.34 -0.18
N GLY A 124 11.20 -3.43 0.38
CA GLY A 124 11.09 -2.05 -0.08
C GLY A 124 12.43 -1.31 -0.06
N ILE A 125 13.17 -1.40 1.06
CA ILE A 125 14.52 -0.83 1.19
C ILE A 125 15.47 -1.48 0.18
N ALA A 126 15.45 -2.81 0.06
CA ALA A 126 16.32 -3.53 -0.88
C ALA A 126 16.07 -3.10 -2.33
N LEU A 127 14.81 -2.99 -2.75
CA LEU A 127 14.45 -2.51 -4.08
C LEU A 127 14.84 -1.05 -4.27
N ALA A 128 14.62 -0.21 -3.27
CA ALA A 128 15.01 1.20 -3.34
C ALA A 128 16.53 1.37 -3.53
N ASN A 129 17.33 0.59 -2.82
CA ASN A 129 18.78 0.54 -3.00
C ASN A 129 19.16 0.00 -4.39
N LEU A 130 18.50 -1.05 -4.87
CA LEU A 130 18.75 -1.65 -6.18
C LEU A 130 18.49 -0.67 -7.33
N PHE A 131 17.47 0.18 -7.20
CA PHE A 131 17.09 1.17 -8.21
C PHE A 131 17.73 2.55 -7.98
N GLY A 132 18.60 2.73 -6.98
CA GLY A 132 19.28 4.00 -6.68
C GLY A 132 18.33 5.11 -6.21
N MET A 133 17.23 4.76 -5.54
CA MET A 133 16.19 5.69 -5.09
C MET A 133 16.39 6.20 -3.64
N LEU A 134 17.50 5.85 -2.98
CA LEU A 134 17.89 6.27 -1.63
C LEU A 134 19.34 6.77 -1.60
#